data_AF-A0A0L0F711-F1
#
_entry.id   AF-A0A0L0F711-F1
#
_cell.length_a   1.000
_cell.length_b   1.000
_cell.length_c   1.000
_cell.angle_alpha   90.00
_cell.angle_beta   90.00
_cell.angle_gamma   90.00
#
_symmetry.space_group_name_H-M   'P 1'
#
loop_
_entity.id
_entity.type
_entity.pdbx_description
1 polymer ?
#
loop_
_entity_poly.entity_id
_entity_poly.type
_entity_poly.pdbx_seq_one_letter_code
_entity_poly.pdbx_strand_id
1 'polypeptide(L)'
;VDHPYTQDSHSSNRHTDTDAIEQFTAEESEDAINSRTQAISKYLSEHHQGKSVPEDVSESVETSALRSLKSPDAITCYIGLAECAWSRAGNAQLYTAAAGCLEELSLGLPNHFSSIYSTRVDWLLQFTTSSDWVLRRRVCTVLAVVVSLSDECDSVVAIIKRLRETSAEVRDERQRDKALGAITALSCIVGRHGLMTSQGEK
;
A
#
# COMPACT_ATOMS: atom_id res chain seq x y z
N VAL A 1 26.61 1.77 48.85
CA VAL A 1 25.40 0.97 49.18
C VAL A 1 24.58 0.91 47.92
N ASP A 2 24.31 -0.31 47.51
CA ASP A 2 24.14 -0.78 46.14
C ASP A 2 22.88 -0.31 45.41
N HIS A 3 23.03 -0.11 44.10
CA HIS A 3 21.93 -0.13 43.14
C HIS A 3 21.63 -1.59 42.77
N PRO A 4 20.40 -2.11 42.94
CA PRO A 4 20.01 -3.34 42.30
C PRO A 4 19.46 -3.02 40.91
N TYR A 5 20.23 -3.42 39.90
CA TYR A 5 19.70 -3.80 38.58
C TYR A 5 18.64 -4.88 38.78
N THR A 6 17.47 -4.73 38.17
CA THR A 6 16.55 -5.85 37.92
C THR A 6 16.27 -5.90 36.44
N GLN A 7 16.95 -6.82 35.77
CA GLN A 7 16.46 -7.48 34.57
C GLN A 7 15.55 -8.63 35.02
N ASP A 8 14.35 -8.73 34.44
CA ASP A 8 13.73 -9.99 34.02
C ASP A 8 12.56 -9.65 33.07
N SER A 9 12.66 -9.92 31.76
CA SER A 9 12.49 -11.22 31.09
C SER A 9 11.00 -11.57 30.85
N HIS A 10 10.53 -11.20 29.66
CA HIS A 10 9.50 -11.84 28.83
C HIS A 10 8.27 -12.52 29.49
N SER A 11 7.09 -11.97 29.20
CA SER A 11 5.97 -12.81 28.74
C SER A 11 5.45 -12.26 27.41
N SER A 12 5.71 -13.06 26.38
CA SER A 12 5.23 -12.89 25.02
C SER A 12 3.71 -13.03 25.00
N ASN A 13 3.02 -11.95 24.66
CA ASN A 13 1.65 -12.03 24.14
C ASN A 13 1.64 -11.30 22.80
N ARG A 14 2.13 -11.97 21.75
CA ARG A 14 1.79 -11.66 20.36
C ARG A 14 0.31 -11.99 20.17
N HIS A 15 -0.56 -11.10 20.60
CA HIS A 15 -1.91 -11.03 20.05
C HIS A 15 -1.81 -10.41 18.65
N THR A 16 -2.47 -11.08 17.74
CA THR A 16 -2.31 -11.08 16.29
C THR A 16 -2.80 -9.78 15.65
N ASP A 17 -2.05 -9.31 14.65
CA ASP A 17 -2.35 -8.18 13.74
C ASP A 17 -3.67 -8.30 12.95
N THR A 18 -4.48 -9.34 13.20
CA THR A 18 -5.75 -9.62 12.51
C THR A 18 -6.88 -8.69 12.94
N ASP A 19 -6.92 -8.28 14.21
CA ASP A 19 -8.14 -7.70 14.79
C ASP A 19 -8.40 -6.24 14.34
N ALA A 20 -7.37 -5.55 13.84
CA ALA A 20 -7.50 -4.18 13.33
C ALA A 20 -7.92 -4.12 11.85
N ILE A 21 -7.65 -5.17 11.07
CA ILE A 21 -8.03 -5.27 9.65
C ILE A 21 -9.45 -5.86 9.52
N GLU A 22 -9.94 -6.59 10.53
CA GLU A 22 -11.24 -7.25 10.49
C GLU A 22 -12.46 -6.31 10.61
N GLN A 23 -12.30 -5.05 11.02
CA GLN A 23 -13.44 -4.18 11.37
C GLN A 23 -13.96 -3.25 10.26
N PHE A 24 -13.36 -3.21 9.06
CA PHE A 24 -13.87 -2.33 7.99
C PHE A 24 -13.69 -2.94 6.60
N THR A 25 -14.40 -4.03 6.32
CA THR A 25 -14.60 -4.48 4.94
C THR A 25 -15.62 -3.55 4.27
N ALA A 26 -15.16 -2.70 3.35
CA ALA A 26 -16.05 -2.22 2.29
C ALA A 26 -16.58 -3.46 1.57
N GLU A 27 -17.90 -3.63 1.52
CA GLU A 27 -18.58 -4.77 0.90
C GLU A 27 -18.33 -4.77 -0.61
N GLU A 28 -17.16 -5.22 -1.04
CA GLU A 28 -17.00 -5.73 -2.40
C GLU A 28 -17.63 -7.13 -2.41
N SER A 29 -18.60 -7.37 -3.30
CA SER A 29 -19.32 -8.65 -3.32
C SER A 29 -18.34 -9.78 -3.59
N GLU A 30 -18.57 -10.92 -2.94
CA GLU A 30 -17.77 -12.13 -3.13
C GLU A 30 -17.73 -12.54 -4.62
N ASP A 31 -18.78 -12.21 -5.37
CA ASP A 31 -18.86 -12.36 -6.83
C ASP A 31 -17.87 -11.48 -7.60
N ALA A 32 -17.64 -10.24 -7.18
CA ALA A 32 -16.69 -9.34 -7.82
C ALA A 32 -15.23 -9.76 -7.56
N ILE A 33 -14.96 -10.31 -6.38
CA ILE A 33 -13.66 -10.92 -6.05
C ILE A 33 -13.46 -12.18 -6.90
N ASN A 34 -14.42 -13.11 -6.89
CA ASN A 34 -14.35 -14.37 -7.63
C ASN A 34 -14.22 -14.16 -9.15
N SER A 35 -14.98 -13.23 -9.72
CA SER A 35 -14.93 -12.88 -11.14
C SER A 35 -13.55 -12.37 -11.55
N ARG A 36 -12.93 -11.53 -10.73
CA ARG A 36 -11.59 -10.99 -10.97
C ARG A 36 -10.50 -12.04 -10.77
N THR A 37 -10.61 -12.90 -9.75
CA THR A 37 -9.70 -14.04 -9.56
C THR A 37 -9.73 -15.02 -10.75
N GLN A 38 -10.92 -15.26 -11.33
CA GLN A 38 -11.05 -16.06 -12.55
C GLN A 38 -10.43 -15.39 -13.78
N ALA A 39 -10.61 -14.08 -13.95
CA ALA A 39 -10.00 -13.32 -15.04
C ALA A 39 -8.46 -13.36 -14.97
N ILE A 40 -7.90 -13.21 -13.77
CA ILE A 40 -6.46 -13.32 -13.52
C ILE A 40 -5.94 -14.73 -13.80
N SER A 41 -6.64 -15.76 -13.31
CA SER A 41 -6.26 -17.17 -13.53
C SER A 41 -6.27 -17.53 -15.02
N LYS A 42 -7.26 -17.02 -15.76
CA LYS A 42 -7.35 -17.17 -17.21
C LYS A 42 -6.17 -16.50 -17.91
N TYR A 43 -5.87 -15.25 -17.58
CA TYR A 43 -4.72 -14.53 -18.14
C TYR A 43 -3.39 -15.26 -17.90
N LEU A 44 -3.15 -15.72 -16.66
CA LEU A 44 -1.96 -16.49 -16.32
C LEU A 44 -1.89 -17.81 -17.11
N SER A 45 -3.01 -18.51 -17.29
CA SER A 45 -3.04 -19.74 -18.07
C SER A 45 -2.78 -19.53 -19.58
N GLU A 46 -3.19 -18.38 -20.12
CA GLU A 46 -3.02 -18.02 -21.52
C GLU A 46 -1.61 -17.47 -21.81
N HIS A 47 -0.96 -16.87 -20.82
CA HIS A 47 0.33 -16.17 -20.99
C HIS A 47 1.53 -16.80 -20.27
N HIS A 48 1.36 -17.85 -19.45
CA HIS A 48 2.44 -18.61 -18.81
C HIS A 48 2.49 -20.09 -19.25
N GLN A 49 2.49 -20.35 -20.57
CA GLN A 49 3.04 -21.61 -21.07
C GLN A 49 4.57 -21.57 -21.03
N GLY A 50 5.15 -22.08 -19.94
CA GLY A 50 6.44 -22.77 -19.96
C GLY A 50 7.72 -21.92 -19.85
N LYS A 51 7.94 -21.23 -18.72
CA LYS A 51 9.30 -20.92 -18.28
C LYS A 51 9.46 -21.18 -16.78
N SER A 52 10.30 -22.17 -16.47
CA SER A 52 10.76 -22.47 -15.11
C SER A 52 11.48 -21.27 -14.51
N VAL A 53 11.13 -20.93 -13.26
CA VAL A 53 11.74 -19.87 -12.46
C VAL A 53 13.17 -20.28 -12.10
N PRO A 54 14.22 -19.49 -12.41
CA PRO A 54 15.54 -19.72 -11.85
C PRO A 54 15.56 -19.25 -10.39
N GLU A 55 15.96 -20.16 -9.49
CA GLU A 55 16.33 -19.88 -8.11
C GLU A 55 17.64 -19.09 -8.07
N ASP A 56 17.60 -17.79 -8.35
CA ASP A 56 18.53 -16.78 -7.84
C ASP A 56 18.15 -15.42 -8.41
N VAL A 57 17.38 -14.64 -7.65
CA VAL A 57 17.05 -13.26 -8.03
C VAL A 57 17.27 -12.35 -6.84
N SER A 58 18.53 -11.94 -6.72
CA SER A 58 19.00 -10.82 -5.91
C SER A 58 18.55 -9.51 -6.56
N GLU A 59 17.78 -8.68 -5.84
CA GLU A 59 17.52 -7.21 -5.88
C GLU A 59 17.55 -6.39 -7.20
N SER A 60 17.97 -6.91 -8.35
CA SER A 60 18.17 -6.16 -9.60
C SER A 60 17.11 -6.41 -10.67
N VAL A 61 16.08 -7.23 -10.39
CA VAL A 61 15.04 -7.63 -11.36
C VAL A 61 13.75 -6.80 -11.23
N GLU A 62 13.48 -6.22 -10.07
CA GLU A 62 12.24 -5.48 -9.77
C GLU A 62 12.02 -4.28 -10.72
N THR A 63 13.08 -3.55 -11.06
CA THR A 63 12.97 -2.41 -11.99
C THR A 63 12.94 -2.79 -13.48
N SER A 64 13.31 -4.03 -13.83
CA SER A 64 13.39 -4.51 -15.22
C SER A 64 12.06 -5.08 -15.72
N ALA A 65 11.29 -5.73 -14.83
CA ALA A 65 9.99 -6.32 -15.18
C ALA A 65 8.94 -5.25 -15.55
N LEU A 66 8.91 -4.11 -14.85
CA LEU A 66 8.00 -2.99 -15.15
C LEU A 66 8.22 -2.39 -16.54
N ARG A 67 9.47 -2.37 -17.04
CA ARG A 67 9.77 -1.90 -18.41
C ARG A 67 9.27 -2.87 -19.49
N SER A 68 9.02 -4.13 -19.13
CA SER A 68 8.50 -5.17 -20.02
C SER A 68 6.96 -5.23 -20.06
N LEU A 69 6.29 -4.67 -19.05
CA LEU A 69 4.83 -4.50 -18.98
C LEU A 69 4.38 -3.39 -19.94
N LYS A 70 4.42 -3.66 -21.25
CA LYS A 70 3.97 -2.72 -22.29
C LYS A 70 2.50 -2.85 -22.65
N SER A 71 1.83 -3.94 -22.28
CA SER A 71 0.40 -4.11 -22.57
C SER A 71 -0.46 -3.62 -21.39
N PRO A 72 -1.52 -2.84 -21.65
CA PRO A 72 -2.49 -2.46 -20.63
C PRO A 72 -3.06 -3.65 -19.88
N ASP A 73 -3.34 -4.76 -20.57
CA ASP A 73 -3.90 -5.98 -19.97
C ASP A 73 -2.98 -6.59 -18.91
N ALA A 74 -1.67 -6.55 -19.14
CA ALA A 74 -0.70 -7.08 -18.18
C ALA A 74 -0.62 -6.22 -16.91
N ILE A 75 -0.73 -4.90 -17.05
CA ILE A 75 -0.80 -3.96 -15.92
C ILE A 75 -2.09 -4.19 -15.12
N THR A 76 -3.24 -4.33 -15.80
CA THR A 76 -4.52 -4.63 -15.16
C THR A 76 -4.48 -5.98 -14.43
N CYS A 77 -3.88 -7.01 -15.03
CA CYS A 77 -3.71 -8.30 -14.36
C CYS A 77 -2.81 -8.20 -13.12
N TYR A 78 -1.72 -7.43 -13.21
CA TYR A 78 -0.78 -7.23 -12.10
C TYR A 78 -1.43 -6.47 -10.94
N ILE A 79 -2.22 -5.43 -11.23
CA ILE A 79 -3.05 -4.73 -10.25
C ILE A 79 -4.02 -5.70 -9.59
N GLY A 80 -4.75 -6.49 -10.40
CA GLY A 80 -5.69 -7.48 -9.88
C GLY A 80 -5.03 -8.51 -8.95
N LEU A 81 -3.82 -8.96 -9.26
CA LEU A 81 -3.05 -9.88 -8.41
C LEU A 81 -2.64 -9.24 -7.09
N ALA A 82 -2.14 -8.00 -7.12
CA ALA A 82 -1.78 -7.28 -5.91
C ALA A 82 -3.00 -7.00 -5.02
N GLU A 83 -4.16 -6.67 -5.62
CA GLU A 83 -5.42 -6.50 -4.90
C GLU A 83 -5.91 -7.83 -4.28
N CYS A 84 -5.79 -8.95 -5.00
CA CYS A 84 -6.13 -10.27 -4.45
C CYS A 84 -5.22 -10.64 -3.27
N ALA A 85 -3.93 -10.29 -3.35
CA ALA A 85 -2.95 -10.50 -2.28
C ALA A 85 -3.26 -9.65 -1.04
N TRP A 86 -4.00 -8.54 -1.19
CA TRP A 86 -4.54 -7.72 -0.10
C TRP A 86 -5.91 -8.18 0.43
N SER A 87 -6.49 -9.27 -0.09
CA SER A 87 -7.74 -9.84 0.41
C SER A 87 -7.55 -10.64 1.71
N ARG A 88 -8.68 -10.96 2.37
CA ARG A 88 -8.83 -11.53 3.73
C ARG A 88 -7.97 -12.77 4.06
N ALA A 89 -7.40 -13.45 3.07
CA ALA A 89 -6.54 -14.63 3.25
C ALA A 89 -5.03 -14.30 3.34
N GLY A 90 -4.64 -13.03 3.13
CA GLY A 90 -3.24 -12.61 3.13
C GLY A 90 -2.64 -12.50 4.53
N ASN A 91 -1.39 -12.92 4.68
CA ASN A 91 -0.59 -12.62 5.86
C ASN A 91 0.16 -11.27 5.68
N ALA A 92 0.74 -10.73 6.76
CA ALA A 92 1.44 -9.43 6.72
C ALA A 92 2.53 -9.35 5.64
N GLN A 93 3.24 -10.46 5.36
CA GLN A 93 4.26 -10.50 4.31
C GLN A 93 3.64 -10.35 2.92
N LEU A 94 2.51 -11.01 2.68
CA LEU A 94 1.78 -10.89 1.42
C LEU A 94 1.24 -9.48 1.22
N TYR A 95 0.74 -8.84 2.28
CA TYR A 95 0.31 -7.44 2.23
C TYR A 95 1.46 -6.49 1.91
N THR A 96 2.63 -6.71 2.50
CA THR A 96 3.83 -5.89 2.22
C THR A 96 4.35 -6.10 0.79
N ALA A 97 4.32 -7.33 0.28
CA ALA A 97 4.68 -7.62 -1.11
C ALA A 97 3.70 -6.96 -2.10
N ALA A 98 2.40 -7.09 -1.85
CA ALA A 98 1.36 -6.44 -2.66
C ALA A 98 1.51 -4.91 -2.66
N ALA A 99 1.78 -4.31 -1.50
CA ALA A 99 2.05 -2.88 -1.37
C ALA A 99 3.28 -2.45 -2.18
N GLY A 100 4.32 -3.29 -2.21
CA GLY A 100 5.53 -3.02 -3.00
C GLY A 100 5.25 -3.03 -4.50
N CYS A 101 4.48 -4.01 -4.96
CA CYS A 101 4.03 -4.11 -6.36
C CYS A 101 3.25 -2.86 -6.79
N LEU A 102 2.35 -2.38 -5.93
CA LEU A 102 1.55 -1.18 -6.22
C LEU A 102 2.34 0.11 -6.10
N GLU A 103 3.29 0.19 -5.16
CA GLU A 103 4.23 1.30 -5.06
C GLU A 103 5.02 1.44 -6.36
N GLU A 104 5.61 0.35 -6.84
CA GLU A 104 6.34 0.31 -8.10
C GLU A 104 5.51 0.77 -9.30
N LEU A 105 4.28 0.27 -9.43
CA LEU A 105 3.36 0.70 -10.48
C LEU A 105 3.00 2.17 -10.36
N SER A 106 2.74 2.67 -9.14
CA SER A 106 2.39 4.06 -8.88
C SER A 106 3.53 5.02 -9.26
N LEU A 107 4.78 4.59 -9.10
CA LEU A 107 5.96 5.36 -9.48
C LEU A 107 6.27 5.26 -10.97
N GLY A 108 6.09 4.07 -11.58
CA GLY A 108 6.37 3.83 -13.00
C GLY A 108 5.30 4.35 -13.96
N LEU A 109 4.02 4.28 -13.57
CA LEU A 109 2.86 4.63 -14.40
C LEU A 109 1.86 5.53 -13.64
N PRO A 110 2.32 6.69 -13.12
CA PRO A 110 1.56 7.48 -12.15
C PRO A 110 0.17 7.94 -12.62
N ASN A 111 0.03 8.36 -13.88
CA ASN A 111 -1.27 8.83 -14.42
C ASN A 111 -2.28 7.68 -14.56
N HIS A 112 -1.83 6.54 -15.07
CA HIS A 112 -2.68 5.36 -15.23
C HIS A 112 -3.10 4.82 -13.86
N PHE A 113 -2.14 4.74 -12.93
CA PHE A 113 -2.40 4.31 -11.57
C PHE A 113 -3.39 5.23 -10.84
N SER A 114 -3.20 6.55 -10.92
CA SER A 114 -4.12 7.54 -10.33
C SER A 114 -5.54 7.38 -10.85
N SER A 115 -5.70 7.15 -12.16
CA SER A 115 -7.04 6.96 -12.76
C SER A 115 -7.81 5.75 -12.21
N ILE A 116 -7.09 4.72 -11.75
CA ILE A 116 -7.69 3.50 -11.18
C ILE A 116 -8.01 3.70 -9.69
N TYR A 117 -7.11 4.35 -8.96
CA TYR A 117 -7.17 4.42 -7.49
C TYR A 117 -7.73 5.74 -6.93
N SER A 118 -8.04 6.74 -7.76
CA SER A 118 -8.63 8.02 -7.33
C SER A 118 -9.93 7.84 -6.55
N THR A 119 -10.74 6.85 -6.90
CA THR A 119 -11.99 6.51 -6.21
C THR A 119 -11.80 5.59 -4.99
N ARG A 120 -10.57 5.11 -4.76
CA ARG A 120 -10.22 4.12 -3.71
C ARG A 120 -9.31 4.70 -2.63
N VAL A 121 -9.26 6.02 -2.51
CA VAL A 121 -8.40 6.69 -1.52
C VAL A 121 -8.76 6.29 -0.09
N ASP A 122 -10.04 6.16 0.24
CA ASP A 122 -10.47 5.73 1.58
C ASP A 122 -9.98 4.33 1.94
N TRP A 123 -9.92 3.44 0.96
CA TRP A 123 -9.39 2.09 1.14
C TRP A 123 -7.87 2.12 1.37
N LEU A 124 -7.11 2.92 0.61
CA LEU A 124 -5.67 3.12 0.85
C LEU A 124 -5.39 3.71 2.24
N LEU A 125 -6.23 4.65 2.70
CA LEU A 125 -6.08 5.28 4.02
C LEU A 125 -6.15 4.27 5.17
N GLN A 126 -6.89 3.17 5.03
CA GLN A 126 -6.99 2.14 6.08
C GLN A 126 -5.61 1.53 6.40
N PHE A 127 -4.82 1.25 5.37
CA PHE A 127 -3.51 0.61 5.53
C PHE A 127 -2.42 1.56 6.04
N THR A 128 -2.65 2.88 6.02
CA THR A 128 -1.74 3.85 6.66
C THR A 128 -1.68 3.66 8.17
N THR A 129 -2.64 2.97 8.77
CA THR A 129 -2.69 2.68 10.21
C THR A 129 -2.11 1.32 10.61
N SER A 130 -1.52 0.58 9.66
CA SER A 130 -0.86 -0.71 9.91
C SER A 130 0.26 -0.56 10.95
N SER A 131 0.45 -1.56 11.81
CA SER A 131 1.61 -1.69 12.71
C SER A 131 2.90 -1.95 11.92
N ASP A 132 2.81 -2.68 10.81
CA ASP A 132 3.92 -2.94 9.88
C ASP A 132 4.37 -1.64 9.21
N TRP A 133 5.56 -1.18 9.58
CA TRP A 133 6.14 0.06 9.07
C TRP A 133 6.43 0.01 7.57
N VAL A 134 6.79 -1.16 7.02
CA VAL A 134 7.12 -1.32 5.60
C VAL A 134 5.84 -1.18 4.80
N LEU A 135 4.79 -1.93 5.17
CA LEU A 135 3.46 -1.81 4.56
C LEU A 135 2.98 -0.35 4.59
N ARG A 136 3.02 0.26 5.78
CA ARG A 136 2.58 1.63 6.01
C ARG A 136 3.31 2.62 5.11
N ARG A 137 4.64 2.53 5.02
CA ARG A 137 5.45 3.41 4.16
C ARG A 137 5.07 3.26 2.69
N ARG A 138 4.98 2.02 2.20
CA ARG A 138 4.69 1.74 0.78
C ARG A 138 3.30 2.26 0.39
N VAL A 139 2.30 2.03 1.23
CA VAL A 139 0.94 2.57 1.03
C VAL A 139 0.94 4.10 1.05
N CYS A 140 1.68 4.74 1.96
CA CYS A 140 1.79 6.20 1.99
C CYS A 140 2.38 6.76 0.68
N THR A 141 3.37 6.08 0.09
CA THR A 141 3.90 6.43 -1.25
C THR A 141 2.80 6.34 -2.31
N VAL A 142 2.07 5.23 -2.34
CA VAL A 142 0.96 5.00 -3.29
C VAL A 142 -0.11 6.08 -3.14
N LEU A 143 -0.53 6.36 -1.91
CA LEU A 143 -1.52 7.39 -1.60
C LEU A 143 -1.05 8.76 -2.07
N ALA A 144 0.21 9.13 -1.85
CA ALA A 144 0.75 10.39 -2.33
C ALA A 144 0.67 10.51 -3.86
N VAL A 145 0.94 9.44 -4.61
CA VAL A 145 0.79 9.43 -6.07
C VAL A 145 -0.64 9.76 -6.50
N VAL A 146 -1.61 9.06 -5.92
CA VAL A 146 -3.03 9.21 -6.24
C VAL A 146 -3.52 10.61 -5.89
N VAL A 147 -3.19 11.09 -4.68
CA VAL A 147 -3.62 12.40 -4.19
C VAL A 147 -3.02 13.54 -5.01
N SER A 148 -1.72 13.48 -5.33
CA SER A 148 -1.05 14.55 -6.08
C SER A 148 -1.45 14.64 -7.56
N LEU A 149 -2.13 13.62 -8.09
CA LEU A 149 -2.62 13.58 -9.47
C LEU A 149 -4.15 13.62 -9.54
N SER A 150 -4.81 13.93 -8.43
CA SER A 150 -6.25 14.16 -8.42
C SER A 150 -6.55 15.56 -8.93
N ASP A 151 -7.44 15.67 -9.92
CA ASP A 151 -7.97 16.95 -10.40
C ASP A 151 -8.98 17.56 -9.40
N GLU A 152 -9.44 16.77 -8.42
CA GLU A 152 -10.42 17.20 -7.41
C GLU A 152 -9.73 17.84 -6.20
N CYS A 153 -9.39 19.12 -6.34
CA CYS A 153 -8.74 19.91 -5.30
C CYS A 153 -9.44 19.81 -3.92
N ASP A 154 -10.79 19.84 -3.90
CA ASP A 154 -11.57 19.74 -2.66
C ASP A 154 -11.39 18.38 -1.96
N SER A 155 -11.29 17.29 -2.72
CA SER A 155 -11.04 15.94 -2.21
C SER A 155 -9.64 15.84 -1.59
N VAL A 156 -8.62 16.38 -2.26
CA VAL A 156 -7.24 16.45 -1.75
C VAL A 156 -7.18 17.22 -0.43
N VAL A 157 -7.84 18.38 -0.35
CA VAL A 157 -7.89 19.19 0.88
C VAL A 157 -8.58 18.43 2.01
N ALA A 158 -9.66 17.69 1.73
CA ALA A 158 -10.34 16.86 2.72
C ALA A 158 -9.44 15.74 3.26
N ILE A 159 -8.68 15.06 2.40
CA ILE A 159 -7.73 14.02 2.79
C ILE A 159 -6.62 14.60 3.68
N ILE A 160 -6.04 15.73 3.29
CA ILE A 160 -5.01 16.41 4.09
C ILE A 160 -5.54 16.82 5.46
N LYS A 161 -6.77 17.37 5.54
CA LYS A 161 -7.41 17.73 6.81
C LYS A 161 -7.60 16.50 7.71
N ARG A 162 -8.13 15.40 7.15
CA ARG A 162 -8.32 14.14 7.89
C ARG A 162 -7.01 13.56 8.43
N LEU A 163 -5.95 13.56 7.61
CA LEU A 163 -4.63 13.10 8.06
C LEU A 163 -4.06 14.01 9.16
N ARG A 164 -4.24 15.33 9.04
CA ARG A 164 -3.83 16.28 10.07
C ARG A 164 -4.56 16.04 11.39
N GLU A 165 -5.87 15.85 11.36
CA GLU A 165 -6.67 15.54 12.55
C GLU A 165 -6.20 14.22 13.19
N THR A 166 -6.04 13.18 12.38
CA THR A 166 -5.53 11.87 12.84
C THR A 166 -4.14 11.98 13.48
N SER A 167 -3.25 12.83 12.94
CA SER A 167 -1.91 13.04 13.50
C SER A 167 -1.90 13.76 14.85
N ALA A 168 -2.95 14.53 15.16
CA ALA A 168 -3.08 15.27 16.41
C ALA A 168 -3.71 14.43 17.55
N GLU A 169 -4.34 13.30 17.21
CA GLU A 169 -5.02 12.42 18.16
C GLU A 169 -4.07 11.36 18.74
N VAL A 170 -3.12 11.77 19.59
CA VAL A 170 -2.25 10.82 20.32
C VAL A 170 -2.63 10.80 21.80
N ARG A 171 -3.43 9.82 22.21
CA ARG A 171 -3.81 9.60 23.61
C ARG A 171 -3.28 8.29 24.19
N ASP A 172 -2.97 7.31 23.35
CA ASP A 172 -2.44 6.00 23.74
C ASP A 172 -1.49 5.39 22.68
N GLU A 173 -0.95 4.21 22.99
CA GLU A 173 -0.01 3.46 22.14
C GLU A 173 -0.63 3.06 20.79
N ARG A 174 -1.92 2.67 20.77
CA ARG A 174 -2.63 2.26 19.54
C ARG A 174 -2.89 3.46 18.63
N GLN A 175 -3.11 4.63 19.22
CA GLN A 175 -3.23 5.89 18.50
C GLN A 175 -1.88 6.42 17.99
N ARG A 176 -0.76 6.00 18.58
CA ARG A 176 0.58 6.37 18.11
C ARG A 176 0.83 5.87 16.69
N ASP A 177 0.51 4.62 16.38
CA ASP A 177 0.72 4.07 15.01
C ASP A 177 -0.16 4.76 13.98
N LYS A 178 -1.40 5.09 14.34
CA LYS A 178 -2.30 5.89 13.50
C LYS A 178 -1.73 7.28 13.21
N ALA A 179 -1.24 7.97 14.25
CA ALA A 179 -0.64 9.28 14.10
C ALA A 179 0.65 9.24 13.27
N LEU A 180 1.51 8.23 13.48
CA LEU A 180 2.72 8.02 12.68
C LEU A 180 2.39 7.73 11.22
N GLY A 181 1.36 6.92 10.96
CA GLY A 181 0.82 6.68 9.63
C GLY A 181 0.36 7.96 8.94
N ALA A 182 -0.42 8.77 9.65
CA ALA A 182 -0.89 10.03 9.14
C ALA A 182 0.24 11.02 8.84
N ILE A 183 1.23 11.14 9.73
CA ILE A 183 2.43 11.98 9.53
C ILE A 183 3.24 11.49 8.32
N THR A 184 3.39 10.17 8.17
CA THR A 184 4.09 9.57 7.04
C THR A 184 3.39 9.88 5.73
N ALA A 185 2.06 9.70 5.68
CA ALA A 185 1.24 10.03 4.51
C ALA A 185 1.36 11.51 4.13
N LEU A 186 1.25 12.42 5.11
CA LEU A 186 1.44 13.86 4.89
C LEU A 186 2.84 14.18 4.33
N SER A 187 3.88 13.54 4.88
CA SER A 187 5.25 13.72 4.42
C SER A 187 5.44 13.26 2.98
N CYS A 188 4.86 12.11 2.59
CA CYS A 188 4.88 11.62 1.22
C CYS A 188 4.14 12.56 0.25
N ILE A 189 2.95 13.05 0.63
CA ILE A 189 2.16 14.00 -0.17
C ILE A 189 2.95 15.29 -0.40
N VAL A 190 3.45 15.91 0.66
CA VAL A 190 4.23 17.17 0.58
C VAL A 190 5.51 16.96 -0.23
N GLY A 191 6.24 15.87 0.03
CA GLY A 191 7.46 15.54 -0.71
C GLY A 191 7.20 15.39 -2.20
N ARG A 192 6.10 14.74 -2.59
CA ARG A 192 5.72 14.61 -3.99
C ARG A 192 5.33 15.93 -4.64
N HIS A 193 4.54 16.76 -3.95
CA HIS A 193 4.20 18.10 -4.46
C HIS A 193 5.46 18.97 -4.65
N GLY A 194 6.41 18.95 -3.71
CA GLY A 194 7.67 19.67 -3.86
C GLY A 194 8.54 19.19 -5.03
N LEU A 195 8.51 17.89 -5.34
CA LEU A 195 9.17 17.33 -6.53
C LEU A 195 8.47 17.77 -7.83
N MET A 196 7.13 17.84 -7.84
CA MET A 196 6.38 18.28 -9.02
C MET A 196 6.57 19.78 -9.31
N THR A 197 6.59 20.63 -8.28
CA THR A 197 6.80 22.07 -8.45
C THR A 197 8.22 22.39 -8.94
N SER A 198 9.23 21.66 -8.48
CA SER A 198 10.63 21.86 -8.91
C SER A 198 10.92 21.34 -10.33
N GLN A 199 10.10 20.43 -10.86
CA GLN A 199 10.20 19.94 -12.24
C GLN A 199 9.47 20.81 -13.26
N GLY A 200 8.51 21.64 -12.84
CA GLY A 200 7.80 22.60 -13.70
C GLY A 200 8.53 23.93 -13.91
N GLU A 201 9.65 24.17 -13.22
CA GLU A 201 10.47 25.40 -13.31
C GLU A 201 11.66 25.27 -14.29
N LYS A 202 11.66 24.29 -15.20
CA LYS A 202 12.67 24.12 -16.26
C LYS A 202 12.03 24.15 -17.64
#